data_AF-A0A432IUJ1-F1
#
_entry.id   AF-A0A432IUJ1-F1
#
_cell.length_a   1.000
_cell.length_b   1.000
_cell.length_c   1.000
_cell.angle_alpha   90.00
_cell.angle_beta   90.00
_cell.angle_gamma   90.00
#
_symmetry.space_group_name_H-M   'P 1'
#
loop_
_entity.id
_entity.type
_entity.pdbx_description
1 polymer ?
#
loop_
_entity_poly.entity_id
_entity_poly.type
_entity_poly.pdbx_seq_one_letter_code
_entity_poly.pdbx_strand_id
1 'polypeptide(L)'
;MLLSDVSIEGDLVEKDKIIVDAKISGDIKADDIEAHSNSSITGNITSKNAALGGKLKGNVNSDKIKIQKTAEIEGVLSQKTLAIEEGAKLKIKTETIK
;
A
#
# COMPACT_ATOMS: atom_id res chain seq x y z
N MET A 1 -8.12 9.41 -8.73
CA MET A 1 -7.90 9.85 -7.34
C MET A 1 -9.18 9.58 -6.57
N LEU A 2 -9.10 8.81 -5.50
CA LEU A 2 -10.22 8.57 -4.58
C LEU A 2 -10.04 9.47 -3.35
N LEU A 3 -11.11 10.16 -2.93
CA LEU A 3 -11.10 11.18 -1.88
C LEU A 3 -11.55 10.62 -0.51
N SER A 4 -11.26 11.38 0.56
CA SER A 4 -11.28 10.95 1.97
C SER A 4 -12.62 10.46 2.53
N ASP A 5 -13.74 10.76 1.86
CA ASP A 5 -15.09 10.32 2.23
C ASP A 5 -15.55 9.06 1.46
N VAL A 6 -14.66 8.45 0.68
CA VAL A 6 -14.95 7.25 -0.09
C VAL A 6 -14.57 6.00 0.72
N SER A 7 -15.54 5.10 0.90
CA SER A 7 -15.31 3.71 1.33
C SER A 7 -15.59 2.77 0.17
N ILE A 8 -14.67 1.83 -0.07
CA ILE A 8 -14.81 0.77 -1.08
C ILE A 8 -14.76 -0.58 -0.39
N GLU A 9 -15.71 -1.44 -0.74
CA GLU A 9 -15.71 -2.86 -0.39
C GLU A 9 -15.60 -3.67 -1.69
N GLY A 10 -14.59 -4.55 -1.75
CA GLY A 10 -14.26 -5.33 -2.94
C GLY A 10 -12.95 -4.87 -3.61
N ASP A 11 -12.62 -5.53 -4.72
CA ASP A 11 -11.31 -5.40 -5.35
C ASP A 11 -11.23 -4.23 -6.33
N LEU A 12 -10.10 -3.52 -6.32
CA LEU A 12 -9.79 -2.44 -7.24
C LEU A 12 -8.69 -2.87 -8.21
N VAL A 13 -9.01 -2.89 -9.50
CA VAL A 13 -8.07 -3.26 -10.56
C VAL A 13 -7.96 -2.15 -11.58
N GLU A 14 -6.75 -1.65 -11.78
CA GLU A 14 -6.39 -0.65 -12.78
C GLU A 14 -5.04 -1.06 -13.40
N LYS A 15 -4.67 -0.54 -14.58
CA LYS A 15 -3.49 -1.00 -15.30
C LYS A 15 -2.25 -0.18 -14.95
N ASP A 16 -2.37 1.12 -14.89
CA ASP A 16 -1.25 2.04 -14.86
C ASP A 16 -0.99 2.59 -13.44
N LYS A 17 -1.85 3.49 -12.96
CA LYS A 17 -1.69 4.15 -11.66
C LYS A 17 -2.99 4.32 -10.88
N ILE A 18 -2.94 3.95 -9.59
CA ILE A 18 -3.97 4.29 -8.59
C ILE A 18 -3.38 5.22 -7.52
N ILE A 19 -4.13 6.29 -7.19
CA ILE A 19 -3.87 7.15 -6.03
C ILE A 19 -5.06 7.03 -5.06
N VAL A 20 -4.77 6.61 -3.83
CA VAL A 20 -5.74 6.30 -2.78
C VAL A 20 -5.58 7.26 -1.61
N ASP A 21 -6.63 8.02 -1.30
CA ASP A 21 -6.80 8.70 -0.02
C ASP A 21 -8.18 8.35 0.55
N ALA A 22 -8.45 7.05 0.73
CA ALA A 22 -9.78 6.53 1.07
C ALA A 22 -9.71 5.28 1.95
N LYS A 23 -10.87 4.79 2.41
CA LYS A 23 -10.99 3.51 3.13
C LYS A 23 -11.27 2.39 2.14
N ILE A 24 -10.46 1.34 2.14
CA ILE A 24 -10.60 0.20 1.24
C ILE A 24 -10.59 -1.09 2.06
N SER A 25 -11.61 -1.92 1.85
CA SER A 25 -11.68 -3.30 2.35
C SER A 25 -11.75 -4.24 1.15
N GLY A 26 -10.60 -4.73 0.71
CA GLY A 26 -10.44 -5.53 -0.51
C GLY A 26 -9.03 -5.43 -1.09
N ASP A 27 -8.78 -6.17 -2.17
CA ASP A 27 -7.46 -6.23 -2.79
C ASP A 27 -7.28 -5.13 -3.86
N ILE A 28 -6.06 -4.59 -4.00
CA ILE A 28 -5.73 -3.53 -4.95
C ILE A 28 -4.64 -4.02 -5.90
N LYS A 29 -4.86 -3.83 -7.20
CA LYS A 29 -3.90 -4.19 -8.25
C LYS A 29 -3.75 -3.06 -9.29
N ALA A 30 -2.52 -2.58 -9.46
CA ALA A 30 -2.10 -1.66 -10.53
C ALA A 30 -0.57 -1.66 -10.65
N ASP A 31 0.00 -1.17 -11.75
CA ASP A 31 1.46 -1.06 -11.88
C ASP A 31 2.06 -0.11 -10.83
N ASP A 32 1.45 1.06 -10.63
CA ASP A 32 1.83 2.07 -9.64
C ASP A 32 0.69 2.32 -8.64
N ILE A 33 0.97 2.16 -7.35
CA ILE A 33 0.02 2.44 -6.27
C ILE A 33 0.60 3.47 -5.31
N GLU A 34 -0.15 4.54 -5.07
CA GLU A 34 0.19 5.60 -4.12
C GLU A 34 -0.92 5.77 -3.09
N ALA A 35 -0.67 5.34 -1.86
CA ALA A 35 -1.58 5.50 -0.73
C ALA A 35 -1.15 6.72 0.10
N HIS A 36 -2.06 7.67 0.29
CA HIS A 36 -1.81 8.92 1.03
C HIS A 36 -2.03 8.74 2.54
N SER A 37 -1.76 9.80 3.31
CA SER A 37 -1.77 9.77 4.77
C SER A 37 -3.12 9.42 5.41
N ASN A 38 -4.26 9.71 4.76
CA ASN A 38 -5.58 9.39 5.31
C ASN A 38 -6.14 8.06 4.81
N SER A 39 -5.39 7.36 3.94
CA SER A 39 -5.80 6.05 3.46
C SER A 39 -5.86 5.02 4.60
N SER A 40 -6.83 4.12 4.51
CA SER A 40 -6.98 2.99 5.43
C SER A 40 -7.35 1.76 4.63
N ILE A 41 -6.37 0.90 4.36
CA ILE A 41 -6.50 -0.25 3.49
C ILE A 41 -6.45 -1.52 4.35
N THR A 42 -7.47 -2.36 4.23
CA THR A 42 -7.51 -3.71 4.78
C THR A 42 -7.66 -4.69 3.62
N GLY A 43 -6.59 -5.42 3.31
CA GLY A 43 -6.50 -6.25 2.10
C GLY A 43 -5.08 -6.29 1.55
N ASN A 44 -4.92 -6.91 0.39
CA ASN A 44 -3.61 -7.11 -0.23
C ASN A 44 -3.36 -6.13 -1.37
N ILE A 45 -2.09 -5.77 -1.57
CA ILE A 45 -1.64 -4.87 -2.64
C ILE A 45 -0.71 -5.62 -3.56
N THR A 46 -0.98 -5.60 -4.87
CA THR A 46 -0.10 -6.12 -5.92
C THR A 46 0.28 -5.00 -6.88
N SER A 47 1.57 -4.71 -7.03
CA SER A 47 2.05 -3.66 -7.94
C SER A 47 3.48 -3.89 -8.46
N LYS A 48 3.98 -2.99 -9.30
CA LYS A 48 5.42 -2.86 -9.58
C LYS A 48 6.06 -1.84 -8.63
N ASN A 49 5.39 -0.71 -8.39
CA ASN A 49 5.82 0.28 -7.41
C ASN A 49 4.68 0.60 -6.44
N ALA A 50 4.97 0.55 -5.15
CA ALA A 50 4.05 0.94 -4.08
C ALA A 50 4.67 2.06 -3.22
N ALA A 51 4.01 3.21 -3.17
CA ALA A 51 4.27 4.26 -2.19
C ALA A 51 3.16 4.22 -1.14
N LEU A 52 3.50 3.84 0.09
CA LEU A 52 2.53 3.53 1.14
C LEU A 52 2.60 4.57 2.26
N GLY A 53 1.56 5.39 2.37
CA GLY A 53 1.22 6.21 3.53
C GLY A 53 -0.07 5.70 4.19
N GLY A 54 -0.47 6.34 5.29
CA GLY A 54 -1.70 5.98 6.00
C GLY A 54 -1.63 4.62 6.67
N LYS A 55 -2.78 3.96 6.83
CA LYS A 55 -2.90 2.68 7.53
C LYS A 55 -3.05 1.54 6.53
N LEU A 56 -2.24 0.49 6.70
CA LEU A 56 -2.34 -0.72 5.90
C LEU A 56 -2.31 -1.96 6.79
N LYS A 57 -3.32 -2.83 6.63
CA LYS A 57 -3.34 -4.16 7.23
C LYS A 57 -3.52 -5.22 6.14
N GLY A 58 -2.47 -5.98 5.88
CA GLY A 58 -2.46 -7.04 4.86
C GLY A 58 -1.12 -7.16 4.18
N ASN A 59 -1.06 -7.88 3.05
CA ASN A 59 0.20 -8.20 2.39
C ASN A 59 0.45 -7.29 1.19
N VAL A 60 1.72 -6.96 0.94
CA VAL A 60 2.14 -6.17 -0.22
C VAL A 60 3.14 -6.98 -1.03
N ASN A 61 2.81 -7.20 -2.29
CA ASN A 61 3.72 -7.79 -3.27
C ASN A 61 4.04 -6.75 -4.34
N SER A 62 5.27 -6.24 -4.34
CA SER A 62 5.68 -5.18 -5.28
C SER A 62 7.17 -5.19 -5.55
N ASP A 63 7.63 -4.86 -6.76
CA ASP A 63 9.08 -4.80 -7.02
C ASP A 63 9.76 -3.73 -6.15
N LYS A 64 9.13 -2.56 -6.01
CA LYS A 64 9.63 -1.46 -5.17
C LYS A 64 8.58 -1.01 -4.17
N ILE A 65 8.92 -1.06 -2.89
CA ILE A 65 8.08 -0.55 -1.81
C ILE A 65 8.76 0.65 -1.16
N LYS A 66 8.07 1.79 -1.14
CA LYS A 66 8.45 2.99 -0.40
C LYS A 66 7.43 3.24 0.72
N ILE A 67 7.88 3.15 1.95
CA ILE A 67 7.08 3.47 3.14
C ILE A 67 7.28 4.94 3.50
N GLN A 68 6.20 5.71 3.50
CA GLN A 68 6.20 7.13 3.84
C GLN A 68 6.21 7.34 5.36
N LYS A 69 6.70 8.50 5.82
CA LYS A 69 6.77 8.85 7.25
C LYS A 69 5.44 8.76 8.02
N THR A 70 4.31 8.90 7.32
CA THR A 70 2.96 8.84 7.90
C THR A 70 2.37 7.44 7.95
N ALA A 71 3.12 6.42 7.52
CA ALA A 71 2.61 5.06 7.38
C ALA A 71 2.54 4.31 8.71
N GLU A 72 1.48 3.53 8.88
CA GLU A 72 1.29 2.52 9.92
C GLU A 72 0.92 1.20 9.26
N ILE A 73 1.86 0.25 9.19
CA ILE A 73 1.71 -0.97 8.39
C ILE A 73 1.84 -2.23 9.26
N GLU A 74 0.85 -3.11 9.15
CA GLU A 74 0.85 -4.45 9.72
C GLU A 74 0.68 -5.51 8.61
N GLY A 75 1.64 -6.43 8.46
CA GLY A 75 1.53 -7.52 7.50
C GLY A 75 2.85 -8.04 6.92
N VAL A 76 2.81 -8.59 5.70
CA VAL A 76 3.99 -9.14 5.01
C VAL A 76 4.29 -8.33 3.76
N LEU A 77 5.55 -7.91 3.59
CA LEU A 77 6.03 -7.19 2.41
C LEU A 77 6.99 -8.08 1.61
N SER A 78 6.61 -8.44 0.38
CA SER A 78 7.44 -9.16 -0.59
C SER A 78 7.90 -8.18 -1.67
N GLN A 79 9.21 -7.96 -1.77
CA GLN A 79 9.76 -6.92 -2.66
C GLN A 79 11.20 -7.15 -3.14
N LYS A 80 11.64 -6.41 -4.17
CA LYS A 80 13.06 -6.37 -4.57
C LYS A 80 13.81 -5.18 -3.94
N THR A 81 13.15 -4.04 -3.82
CA THR A 81 13.69 -2.88 -3.08
C THR A 81 12.69 -2.33 -2.05
N LEU A 82 13.16 -2.10 -0.82
CA LEU A 82 12.41 -1.50 0.28
C LEU A 82 13.10 -0.23 0.76
N ALA A 83 12.37 0.88 0.79
CA ALA A 83 12.80 2.15 1.39
C ALA A 83 11.80 2.57 2.47
N ILE A 84 12.29 3.01 3.63
CA ILE A 84 11.46 3.43 4.76
C ILE A 84 11.90 4.83 5.18
N GLU A 85 10.94 5.76 5.21
CA GLU A 85 11.15 7.10 5.75
C GLU A 85 11.07 7.11 7.29
N GLU A 86 11.86 7.99 7.92
CA GLU A 86 11.84 8.18 9.38
C GLU A 86 10.45 8.61 9.86
N GLY A 87 9.97 7.97 10.94
CA GLY A 87 8.65 8.22 11.53
C GLY A 87 7.58 7.18 11.22
N ALA A 88 7.83 6.28 10.25
CA ALA A 88 6.91 5.19 9.93
C ALA A 88 6.80 4.17 11.09
N LYS A 89 5.59 3.66 11.33
CA LYS A 89 5.29 2.62 12.34
C LYS A 89 5.06 1.28 11.65
N LEU A 90 5.89 0.29 11.95
CA LEU A 90 5.91 -0.97 11.22
C LEU A 90 5.82 -2.17 12.15
N LYS A 91 4.88 -3.07 11.86
CA LYS A 91 4.78 -4.41 12.43
C LYS A 91 4.70 -5.41 11.28
N ILE A 92 5.85 -5.60 10.62
CA ILE A 92 5.95 -6.28 9.33
C ILE A 92 6.90 -7.48 9.38
N LYS A 93 6.66 -8.44 8.49
CA LYS A 93 7.68 -9.38 8.02
C LYS A 93 8.05 -9.00 6.59
N THR A 94 9.33 -9.10 6.23
CA THR A 94 9.79 -8.73 4.89
C THR A 94 10.49 -9.91 4.24
N GLU A 95 10.18 -10.16 2.97
CA GLU A 95 10.88 -11.12 2.12
C GLU A 95 11.45 -10.39 0.91
N THR A 96 12.76 -10.51 0.68
CA THR A 96 13.39 -9.92 -0.50
C THR A 96 13.44 -10.97 -1.61
N ILE A 97 12.70 -10.72 -2.70
CA ILE A 97 12.68 -11.59 -3.87
C ILE A 97 13.80 -11.20 -4.84
N LYS A 98 14.37 -12.20 -5.53
CA LYS A 98 15.43 -12.01 -6.53
C LYS A 98 14.87 -11.51 -7.86
#